data_AF-A0A0D1YAS5-F1
#
_entry.id   AF-A0A0D1YAS5-F1
#
_cell.length_a   1.000
_cell.length_b   1.000
_cell.length_c   1.000
_cell.angle_alpha   90.00
_cell.angle_beta   90.00
_cell.angle_gamma   90.00
#
_symmetry.space_group_name_H-M   'P 1'
#
loop_
_entity.id
_entity.type
_entity.pdbx_description
1 polymer ?
#
loop_
_entity_poly.entity_id
_entity_poly.type
_entity_poly.pdbx_seq_one_letter_code
_entity_poly.pdbx_strand_id
1 'polypeptide(L)'
;MNIILWGFATALSGYFAYSILRQWLTKRKPSHLAWFIGFFFYFFSALGSTVSYFIGWEPSMYRIWYVAAASLVAFLGAGQLYFTVKPKVAHAFLILIAIITIAMFVKVFNSPLNPGQLALHGEEIGGTALPRDARLYSPMLTIPGSFALIIGSFYTFFRRHSKAGLWIGIGSLIIAMGGTLTRFGLTDILPLANSVGITLIFYGYSLAAKPAALPVNTQQAG
;
A
#
# COMPACT_ATOMS: atom_id res chain seq x y z
N MET A 1 18.17 8.46 12.78
CA MET A 1 16.75 8.44 13.22
C MET A 1 15.86 7.69 12.22
N ASN A 2 15.95 8.01 10.92
CA ASN A 2 15.11 7.40 9.88
C ASN A 2 15.23 5.88 9.74
N ILE A 3 16.42 5.30 9.94
CA ILE A 3 16.62 3.85 9.88
C ILE A 3 15.78 3.07 10.91
N ILE A 4 15.64 3.60 12.14
CA ILE A 4 14.83 2.97 13.18
C ILE A 4 13.35 3.03 12.79
N LEU A 5 12.90 4.16 12.23
CA LEU A 5 11.52 4.33 11.80
C LEU A 5 11.17 3.45 10.57
N TRP A 6 12.09 3.33 9.61
CA TRP A 6 11.91 2.42 8.47
C TRP A 6 11.95 0.96 8.89
N GLY A 7 12.86 0.59 9.81
CA GLY A 7 12.88 -0.75 10.40
C GLY A 7 11.58 -1.07 11.14
N PHE A 8 11.03 -0.11 11.88
CA PHE A 8 9.73 -0.23 12.52
C PHE A 8 8.60 -0.41 11.51
N ALA A 9 8.54 0.44 10.47
CA ALA A 9 7.55 0.33 9.39
C ALA A 9 7.64 -1.03 8.69
N THR A 10 8.85 -1.55 8.49
CA THR A 10 9.12 -2.88 7.92
C THR A 10 8.56 -3.98 8.80
N ALA A 11 8.92 -4.03 10.08
CA ALA A 11 8.41 -5.05 11.00
C ALA A 11 6.88 -5.02 11.10
N LEU A 12 6.31 -3.83 11.19
CA LEU A 12 4.87 -3.60 11.29
C LEU A 12 4.11 -4.07 10.04
N SER A 13 4.52 -3.62 8.86
CA SER A 13 3.89 -4.00 7.60
C SER A 13 4.08 -5.50 7.29
N GLY A 14 5.21 -6.09 7.68
CA GLY A 14 5.44 -7.53 7.60
C GLY A 14 4.46 -8.33 8.47
N TYR A 15 4.27 -7.91 9.73
CA TYR A 15 3.28 -8.52 10.63
C TYR A 15 1.84 -8.41 10.10
N PHE A 16 1.47 -7.25 9.56
CA PHE A 16 0.16 -7.03 8.95
C PHE A 16 -0.03 -7.89 7.70
N ALA A 17 0.95 -7.91 6.78
CA ALA A 17 0.91 -8.75 5.58
C ALA A 17 0.74 -10.23 5.96
N TYR A 18 1.52 -10.74 6.93
CA TYR A 18 1.38 -12.11 7.42
C TYR A 18 -0.01 -12.38 8.03
N SER A 19 -0.55 -11.44 8.80
CA SER A 19 -1.89 -11.57 9.39
C SER A 19 -3.00 -11.63 8.34
N ILE A 20 -2.87 -10.87 7.25
CA ILE A 20 -3.82 -10.92 6.12
C ILE A 20 -3.62 -12.19 5.29
N LEU A 21 -2.37 -12.64 5.09
CA LEU A 21 -2.05 -13.88 4.40
C LEU A 21 -2.77 -15.07 5.05
N ARG A 22 -2.69 -15.20 6.39
CA ARG A 22 -3.42 -16.26 7.12
C ARG A 22 -4.93 -16.21 6.85
N GLN A 23 -5.53 -15.02 6.87
CA GLN A 23 -6.95 -14.85 6.58
C GLN A 23 -7.29 -15.21 5.13
N TRP A 24 -6.45 -14.84 4.18
CA TRP A 24 -6.63 -15.21 2.77
C TRP A 24 -6.50 -16.72 2.56
N LEU A 25 -5.52 -17.38 3.19
CA LEU A 25 -5.35 -18.83 3.07
C LEU A 25 -6.58 -19.60 3.55
N THR A 26 -7.25 -19.12 4.59
CA THR A 26 -8.50 -19.70 5.11
C THR A 26 -9.73 -19.34 4.28
N LYS A 27 -9.94 -18.06 3.94
CA LYS A 27 -11.19 -17.57 3.32
C LYS A 27 -11.16 -17.55 1.79
N ARG A 28 -9.97 -17.51 1.18
CA ARG A 28 -9.70 -17.43 -0.27
C ARG A 28 -10.46 -16.35 -1.03
N LYS A 29 -10.86 -15.25 -0.36
CA LYS A 29 -11.59 -14.14 -0.99
C LYS A 29 -10.63 -13.22 -1.75
N PRO A 30 -10.97 -12.78 -2.98
CA PRO A 30 -10.17 -11.84 -3.77
C PRO A 30 -9.86 -10.51 -3.05
N SER A 31 -10.77 -10.02 -2.20
CA SER A 31 -10.51 -8.84 -1.37
C SER A 31 -9.31 -9.04 -0.44
N HIS A 32 -9.24 -10.17 0.28
CA HIS A 32 -8.11 -10.46 1.17
C HIS A 32 -6.79 -10.61 0.39
N LEU A 33 -6.83 -11.13 -0.84
CA LEU A 33 -5.67 -11.21 -1.71
C LEU A 33 -5.14 -9.82 -2.08
N ALA A 34 -6.03 -8.92 -2.52
CA ALA A 34 -5.65 -7.55 -2.88
C ALA A 34 -5.04 -6.81 -1.69
N TRP A 35 -5.67 -6.91 -0.52
CA TRP A 35 -5.12 -6.35 0.72
C TRP A 35 -3.76 -6.97 1.07
N PHE A 36 -3.62 -8.29 1.01
CA PHE A 36 -2.34 -8.97 1.27
C PHE A 36 -1.24 -8.44 0.36
N ILE A 37 -1.46 -8.39 -0.96
CA ILE A 37 -0.47 -7.93 -1.93
C ILE A 37 -0.08 -6.47 -1.64
N GLY A 38 -1.05 -5.61 -1.33
CA GLY A 38 -0.79 -4.21 -0.97
C GLY A 38 0.11 -4.07 0.25
N PHE A 39 -0.21 -4.76 1.35
CA PHE A 39 0.62 -4.75 2.56
C PHE A 39 1.98 -5.44 2.36
N PHE A 40 2.05 -6.47 1.52
CA PHE A 40 3.29 -7.17 1.18
C PHE A 40 4.23 -6.27 0.37
N PHE A 41 3.73 -5.54 -0.62
CA PHE A 41 4.52 -4.53 -1.33
C PHE A 41 4.92 -3.37 -0.42
N TYR A 42 4.07 -3.00 0.54
CA TYR A 42 4.45 -2.04 1.57
C TYR A 42 5.65 -2.52 2.39
N PHE A 43 5.63 -3.79 2.81
CA PHE A 43 6.75 -4.43 3.49
C PHE A 43 8.03 -4.38 2.67
N PHE A 44 8.00 -4.78 1.39
CA PHE A 44 9.19 -4.73 0.53
C PHE A 44 9.69 -3.31 0.28
N SER A 45 8.79 -2.34 0.17
CA SER A 45 9.16 -0.93 0.06
C SER A 45 9.86 -0.45 1.33
N ALA A 46 9.27 -0.67 2.51
CA ALA A 46 9.90 -0.28 3.77
C ALA A 46 11.22 -1.01 4.03
N LEU A 47 11.30 -2.30 3.66
CA LEU A 47 12.51 -3.11 3.77
C LEU A 47 13.62 -2.55 2.86
N GLY A 48 13.32 -2.27 1.59
CA GLY A 48 14.27 -1.67 0.66
C GLY A 48 14.81 -0.33 1.17
N SER A 49 13.92 0.52 1.69
CA SER A 49 14.32 1.79 2.33
C SER A 49 15.17 1.57 3.59
N THR A 50 14.90 0.53 4.38
CA THR A 50 15.72 0.20 5.57
C THR A 50 17.12 -0.30 5.15
N VAL A 51 17.18 -1.21 4.18
CA VAL A 51 18.43 -1.82 3.71
C VAL A 51 19.32 -0.79 3.01
N SER A 52 18.73 0.20 2.32
CA SER A 52 19.50 1.25 1.65
C SER A 52 20.33 2.12 2.61
N TYR A 53 19.96 2.22 3.89
CA TYR A 53 20.80 2.86 4.91
C TYR A 53 22.08 2.08 5.24
N PHE A 54 22.12 0.77 5.00
CA PHE A 54 23.28 -0.06 5.32
C PHE A 54 24.21 -0.25 4.13
N ILE A 55 23.65 -0.51 2.94
CA ILE A 55 24.42 -0.92 1.76
C ILE A 55 24.23 0.01 0.55
N GLY A 56 23.44 1.09 0.68
CA GLY A 56 23.06 1.96 -0.44
C GLY A 56 22.02 1.33 -1.36
N TRP A 57 21.77 1.95 -2.51
CA TRP A 57 20.80 1.46 -3.49
C TRP A 57 21.45 0.49 -4.48
N GLU A 58 21.49 -0.79 -4.12
CA GLU A 58 21.84 -1.84 -5.08
C GLU A 58 20.80 -1.88 -6.24
N PRO A 59 21.25 -1.99 -7.51
CA PRO A 59 20.37 -1.94 -8.69
C PRO A 59 19.10 -2.81 -8.62
N SER A 60 19.22 -4.07 -8.22
CA SER A 60 18.11 -5.03 -8.20
C SER A 60 17.15 -4.70 -7.06
N MET A 61 17.69 -4.40 -5.88
CA MET A 61 16.91 -3.94 -4.72
C MET A 61 16.12 -2.67 -5.05
N TYR A 62 16.76 -1.67 -5.67
CA TYR A 62 16.11 -0.43 -6.07
C TYR A 62 14.95 -0.68 -7.04
N ARG A 63 15.11 -1.57 -8.02
CA ARG A 63 14.04 -1.94 -8.97
C ARG A 63 12.86 -2.60 -8.25
N ILE A 64 13.11 -3.55 -7.36
CA ILE A 64 12.07 -4.22 -6.56
C ILE A 64 11.35 -3.20 -5.69
N TRP A 65 12.11 -2.38 -4.98
CA TRP A 65 11.60 -1.31 -4.13
C TRP A 65 10.71 -0.36 -4.92
N TYR A 66 11.14 0.10 -6.10
CA TYR A 66 10.39 1.05 -6.93
C TYR A 66 9.05 0.48 -7.41
N VAL A 67 9.05 -0.78 -7.88
CA VAL A 67 7.81 -1.47 -8.30
C VAL A 67 6.87 -1.67 -7.11
N ALA A 68 7.40 -2.08 -5.96
CA ALA A 68 6.63 -2.28 -4.74
C ALA A 68 6.01 -0.96 -4.25
N ALA A 69 6.82 0.10 -4.17
CA ALA A 69 6.40 1.45 -3.75
C ALA A 69 5.28 2.01 -4.64
N ALA A 70 5.38 1.84 -5.96
CA ALA A 70 4.34 2.30 -6.88
C ALA A 70 3.07 1.44 -6.83
N SER A 71 3.21 0.12 -6.64
CA SER A 71 2.10 -0.82 -6.74
C SER A 71 1.29 -0.95 -5.44
N LEU A 72 1.90 -0.74 -4.27
CA LEU A 72 1.24 -0.97 -2.97
C LEU A 72 -0.12 -0.26 -2.88
N VAL A 73 -0.18 1.04 -3.20
CA VAL A 73 -1.41 1.84 -3.03
C VAL A 73 -2.49 1.39 -4.01
N ALA A 74 -2.11 0.91 -5.18
CA ALA A 74 -3.03 0.39 -6.18
C ALA A 74 -3.72 -0.89 -5.69
N PHE A 75 -2.97 -1.80 -5.06
CA PHE A 75 -3.53 -3.01 -4.47
C PHE A 75 -4.35 -2.74 -3.20
N LEU A 76 -3.92 -1.79 -2.35
CA LEU A 76 -4.74 -1.35 -1.21
C LEU A 76 -6.07 -0.73 -1.69
N GLY A 77 -6.03 0.11 -2.72
CA GLY A 77 -7.22 0.67 -3.37
C GLY A 77 -8.12 -0.41 -3.97
N ALA A 78 -7.55 -1.41 -4.64
CA ALA A 78 -8.29 -2.57 -5.14
C ALA A 78 -8.99 -3.32 -4.00
N GLY A 79 -8.30 -3.53 -2.87
CA GLY A 79 -8.88 -4.11 -1.65
C GLY A 79 -10.06 -3.31 -1.11
N GLN A 80 -9.93 -1.99 -1.06
CA GLN A 80 -10.98 -1.07 -0.60
C GLN A 80 -12.20 -1.05 -1.53
N LEU A 81 -12.01 -1.21 -2.84
CA LEU A 81 -13.12 -1.25 -3.80
C LEU A 81 -14.07 -2.42 -3.57
N TYR A 82 -13.60 -3.56 -3.04
CA TYR A 82 -14.49 -4.65 -2.65
C TYR A 82 -15.51 -4.26 -1.57
N PHE A 83 -15.22 -3.24 -0.78
CA PHE A 83 -16.16 -2.70 0.21
C PHE A 83 -17.02 -1.57 -0.35
N THR A 84 -16.69 -1.03 -1.52
CA THR A 84 -17.25 0.21 -2.05
C THR A 84 -18.21 -0.05 -3.22
N VAL A 85 -17.79 -0.86 -4.19
CA VAL A 85 -18.48 -1.08 -5.48
C VAL A 85 -18.90 -2.54 -5.66
N LYS A 86 -19.59 -2.83 -6.76
CA LYS A 86 -19.98 -4.20 -7.13
C LYS A 86 -18.73 -5.07 -7.35
N PRO A 87 -18.76 -6.37 -6.98
CA PRO A 87 -17.59 -7.25 -7.14
C PRO A 87 -17.00 -7.25 -8.56
N LYS A 88 -17.83 -7.26 -9.62
CA LYS A 88 -17.33 -7.26 -11.01
C LYS A 88 -16.39 -6.07 -11.31
N VAL A 89 -16.71 -4.89 -10.79
CA VAL A 89 -15.89 -3.67 -10.96
C VAL A 89 -14.59 -3.79 -10.17
N ALA A 90 -14.65 -4.28 -8.93
CA ALA A 90 -13.47 -4.49 -8.10
C ALA A 90 -12.50 -5.54 -8.70
N HIS A 91 -13.03 -6.62 -9.29
CA HIS A 91 -12.20 -7.61 -10.00
C HIS A 91 -11.54 -7.01 -11.24
N ALA A 92 -12.30 -6.27 -12.06
CA ALA A 92 -11.76 -5.62 -13.25
C ALA A 92 -10.63 -4.64 -12.90
N PHE A 93 -10.82 -3.85 -11.83
CA PHE A 93 -9.79 -2.96 -11.32
C PHE A 93 -8.56 -3.72 -10.82
N LEU A 94 -8.75 -4.79 -10.02
CA LEU A 94 -7.65 -5.61 -9.52
C LEU A 94 -6.83 -6.24 -10.67
N ILE A 95 -7.50 -6.77 -11.70
CA ILE A 95 -6.84 -7.35 -12.87
C ILE A 95 -6.06 -6.29 -13.64
N LEU A 96 -6.66 -5.11 -13.87
CA LEU A 96 -5.98 -3.99 -14.53
C LEU A 96 -4.71 -3.58 -13.78
N ILE A 97 -4.81 -3.39 -12.45
CA ILE A 97 -3.66 -3.04 -11.61
C ILE A 97 -2.59 -4.14 -11.66
N ALA A 98 -2.97 -5.42 -11.60
CA ALA A 98 -2.02 -6.52 -11.70
C ALA A 98 -1.27 -6.51 -13.05
N ILE A 99 -1.98 -6.28 -14.16
CA ILE A 99 -1.36 -6.19 -15.50
C ILE A 99 -0.38 -5.01 -15.56
N ILE A 100 -0.79 -3.82 -15.08
CA ILE A 100 0.09 -2.64 -15.08
C ILE A 100 1.31 -2.85 -14.18
N THR A 101 1.15 -3.48 -13.02
CA THR A 101 2.27 -3.83 -12.13
C THR A 101 3.25 -4.80 -12.80
N ILE A 102 2.77 -5.82 -13.51
CA ILE A 102 3.63 -6.75 -14.26
C ILE A 102 4.36 -6.02 -15.39
N ALA A 103 3.65 -5.18 -16.16
CA ALA A 103 4.26 -4.38 -17.22
C ALA A 103 5.32 -3.41 -16.67
N MET A 104 5.04 -2.76 -15.54
CA MET A 104 6.00 -1.92 -14.82
C MET A 104 7.22 -2.72 -14.38
N PHE A 105 7.03 -3.90 -13.80
CA PHE A 105 8.11 -4.78 -13.38
C PHE A 105 9.03 -5.11 -14.56
N VAL A 106 8.47 -5.59 -15.68
CA VAL A 106 9.25 -5.88 -16.90
C VAL A 106 9.96 -4.62 -17.40
N LYS A 107 9.30 -3.47 -17.46
CA LYS A 107 9.91 -2.24 -17.95
C LYS A 107 11.05 -1.76 -17.07
N VAL A 108 10.86 -1.75 -15.75
CA VAL A 108 11.86 -1.32 -14.76
C VAL A 108 13.06 -2.28 -14.78
N PHE A 109 12.86 -3.58 -14.93
CA PHE A 109 13.96 -4.57 -15.04
C PHE A 109 14.72 -4.53 -16.38
N ASN A 110 14.14 -3.95 -17.42
CA ASN A 110 14.83 -3.75 -18.71
C ASN A 110 15.31 -2.31 -18.96
N SER A 111 15.17 -1.42 -17.98
CA SER A 111 15.60 -0.02 -18.12
C SER A 111 17.03 0.19 -17.60
N PRO A 112 17.83 1.06 -18.25
CA PRO A 112 19.12 1.48 -17.71
C PRO A 112 18.91 2.30 -16.43
N LEU A 113 19.78 2.11 -15.44
CA LEU A 113 19.80 2.91 -14.22
C LEU A 113 20.93 3.92 -14.27
N ASN A 114 20.74 5.09 -13.67
CA ASN A 114 21.80 6.09 -13.48
C ASN A 114 22.65 5.73 -12.24
N PRO A 115 23.92 5.31 -12.39
CA PRO A 115 24.74 4.89 -11.26
C PRO A 115 25.00 6.00 -10.24
N GLY A 116 25.07 7.26 -10.69
CA GLY A 116 25.32 8.40 -9.79
C GLY A 116 24.16 8.65 -8.82
N GLN A 117 22.94 8.29 -9.19
CA GLN A 117 21.76 8.39 -8.31
C GLN A 117 21.69 7.23 -7.31
N LEU A 118 22.21 6.05 -7.67
CA LEU A 118 22.22 4.87 -6.81
C LEU A 118 23.27 4.95 -5.68
N ALA A 119 24.31 5.77 -5.86
CA ALA A 119 25.36 5.98 -4.86
C ALA A 119 24.91 6.84 -3.67
N LEU A 120 23.69 7.41 -3.70
CA LEU A 120 23.14 8.18 -2.59
C LEU A 120 22.71 7.23 -1.45
N HIS A 121 23.28 7.42 -0.26
CA HIS A 121 22.97 6.59 0.91
C HIS A 121 21.90 7.24 1.79
N GLY A 122 20.89 6.48 2.20
CA GLY A 122 19.92 6.90 3.22
C GLY A 122 18.92 7.97 2.81
N GLU A 123 18.87 8.31 1.51
CA GLU A 123 17.87 9.21 0.93
C GLU A 123 16.84 8.43 0.09
N GLU A 124 15.59 8.86 0.19
CA GLU A 124 14.49 8.40 -0.66
C GLU A 124 14.64 9.01 -2.06
N ILE A 125 15.46 8.39 -2.90
CA ILE A 125 15.77 8.86 -4.25
C ILE A 125 14.58 8.79 -5.23
N GLY A 126 13.48 8.14 -4.83
CA GLY A 126 12.28 8.06 -5.66
C GLY A 126 12.58 7.43 -7.03
N GLY A 127 12.02 8.00 -8.09
CA GLY A 127 12.23 7.52 -9.45
C GLY A 127 13.44 8.10 -10.18
N THR A 128 14.32 8.89 -9.53
CA THR A 128 15.36 9.67 -10.24
C THR A 128 16.41 8.81 -10.95
N ALA A 129 16.65 7.59 -10.47
CA ALA A 129 17.58 6.65 -11.09
C ALA A 129 17.01 5.97 -12.35
N LEU A 130 15.71 6.12 -12.64
CA LEU A 130 15.03 5.52 -13.80
C LEU A 130 14.73 6.54 -14.90
N PRO A 131 14.72 6.11 -16.18
CA PRO A 131 14.30 6.95 -17.29
C PRO A 131 12.80 7.28 -17.20
N ARG A 132 12.41 8.37 -17.86
CA ARG A 132 11.05 8.94 -17.76
C ARG A 132 9.96 7.95 -18.16
N ASP A 133 10.19 7.15 -19.18
CA ASP A 133 9.26 6.15 -19.70
C ASP A 133 8.96 5.02 -18.71
N ALA A 134 9.97 4.54 -17.97
CA ALA A 134 9.77 3.59 -16.87
C ALA A 134 8.99 4.23 -15.71
N ARG A 135 9.23 5.52 -15.44
CA ARG A 135 8.56 6.25 -14.37
C ARG A 135 7.08 6.53 -14.63
N LEU A 136 6.62 6.51 -15.88
CA LEU A 136 5.21 6.77 -16.22
C LEU A 136 4.25 5.71 -15.66
N TYR A 137 4.72 4.50 -15.39
CA TYR A 137 3.92 3.46 -14.77
C TYR A 137 3.54 3.78 -13.31
N SER A 138 4.39 4.52 -12.60
CA SER A 138 4.12 4.90 -11.21
C SER A 138 2.85 5.74 -11.05
N PRO A 139 2.63 6.87 -11.76
CA PRO A 139 1.36 7.60 -11.68
C PRO A 139 0.17 6.78 -12.22
N MET A 140 0.38 5.89 -13.21
CA MET A 140 -0.68 5.01 -13.71
C MET A 140 -1.20 4.03 -12.65
N LEU A 141 -0.39 3.65 -11.67
CA LEU A 141 -0.80 2.82 -10.52
C LEU A 141 -1.27 3.68 -9.35
N THR A 142 -0.47 4.67 -8.98
CA THR A 142 -0.66 5.44 -7.75
C THR A 142 -1.87 6.35 -7.79
N ILE A 143 -2.16 6.99 -8.93
CA ILE A 143 -3.35 7.87 -9.07
C ILE A 143 -4.63 7.05 -8.90
N PRO A 144 -4.97 6.08 -9.77
CA PRO A 144 -6.21 5.33 -9.61
C PRO A 144 -6.25 4.57 -8.28
N GLY A 145 -5.11 4.07 -7.79
CA GLY A 145 -4.99 3.45 -6.47
C GLY A 145 -5.38 4.38 -5.33
N SER A 146 -4.87 5.62 -5.33
CA SER A 146 -5.16 6.62 -4.30
C SER A 146 -6.63 7.06 -4.36
N PHE A 147 -7.19 7.25 -5.55
CA PHE A 147 -8.62 7.53 -5.72
C PHE A 147 -9.47 6.38 -5.15
N ALA A 148 -9.16 5.14 -5.54
CA ALA A 148 -9.85 3.95 -5.05
C ALA A 148 -9.75 3.79 -3.52
N LEU A 149 -8.59 4.06 -2.95
CA LEU A 149 -8.34 3.92 -1.52
C LEU A 149 -8.99 5.07 -0.72
N ILE A 150 -8.61 6.32 -0.98
CA ILE A 150 -9.03 7.50 -0.21
C ILE A 150 -10.51 7.80 -0.46
N ILE A 151 -10.90 7.97 -1.72
CA ILE A 151 -12.29 8.33 -2.03
C ILE A 151 -13.21 7.15 -1.76
N GLY A 152 -12.80 5.93 -2.10
CA GLY A 152 -13.59 4.74 -1.81
C GLY A 152 -13.82 4.52 -0.32
N SER A 153 -12.83 4.79 0.53
CA SER A 153 -12.97 4.67 1.98
C SER A 153 -13.88 5.72 2.58
N PHE A 154 -13.74 6.99 2.20
CA PHE A 154 -14.63 8.05 2.68
C PHE A 154 -16.04 7.92 2.12
N TYR A 155 -16.21 7.52 0.87
CA TYR A 155 -17.51 7.19 0.31
C TYR A 155 -18.20 6.10 1.14
N THR A 156 -17.46 5.04 1.47
CA THR A 156 -17.99 3.94 2.30
C THR A 156 -18.31 4.40 3.73
N PHE A 157 -17.51 5.31 4.29
CA PHE A 157 -17.81 5.94 5.58
C PHE A 157 -19.11 6.75 5.53
N PHE A 158 -19.25 7.68 4.60
CA PHE A 158 -20.43 8.55 4.55
C PHE A 158 -21.70 7.83 4.13
N ARG A 159 -21.62 6.95 3.12
CA ARG A 159 -22.81 6.27 2.57
C ARG A 159 -23.25 5.05 3.36
N ARG A 160 -22.33 4.41 4.12
CA ARG A 160 -22.61 3.18 4.87
C ARG A 160 -22.30 3.29 6.35
N HIS A 161 -22.04 4.50 6.86
CA HIS A 161 -21.64 4.77 8.26
C HIS A 161 -20.51 3.85 8.77
N SER A 162 -19.58 3.52 7.88
CA SER A 162 -18.57 2.50 8.14
C SER A 162 -17.37 3.06 8.92
N LYS A 163 -17.21 2.64 10.18
CA LYS A 163 -16.01 2.93 10.98
C LYS A 163 -14.73 2.45 10.28
N ALA A 164 -14.80 1.31 9.58
CA ALA A 164 -13.68 0.80 8.79
C ALA A 164 -13.26 1.78 7.68
N GLY A 165 -14.24 2.32 6.94
CA GLY A 165 -13.99 3.33 5.90
C GLY A 165 -13.34 4.60 6.44
N LEU A 166 -13.73 5.06 7.64
CA LEU A 166 -13.13 6.23 8.28
C LEU A 166 -11.64 6.02 8.56
N TRP A 167 -11.29 4.91 9.23
CA TRP A 167 -9.90 4.63 9.59
C TRP A 167 -8.99 4.37 8.40
N ILE A 168 -9.50 3.66 7.37
CA ILE A 168 -8.78 3.50 6.10
C ILE A 168 -8.55 4.86 5.45
N GLY A 169 -9.58 5.73 5.41
CA GLY A 169 -9.49 7.07 4.83
C GLY A 169 -8.46 7.95 5.52
N ILE A 170 -8.54 8.07 6.85
CA ILE A 170 -7.57 8.86 7.64
C ILE A 170 -6.16 8.32 7.45
N GLY A 171 -5.95 7.01 7.55
CA GLY A 171 -4.64 6.40 7.35
C GLY A 171 -4.07 6.67 5.95
N SER A 172 -4.90 6.57 4.92
CA SER A 172 -4.50 6.85 3.54
C SER A 172 -4.16 8.32 3.29
N LEU A 173 -4.87 9.26 3.91
CA LEU A 173 -4.55 10.70 3.85
C LEU A 173 -3.22 11.00 4.54
N ILE A 174 -2.93 10.37 5.69
CA ILE A 174 -1.65 10.56 6.39
C ILE A 174 -0.48 10.12 5.50
N ILE A 175 -0.58 8.96 4.84
CA ILE A 175 0.46 8.49 3.90
C ILE A 175 0.62 9.45 2.72
N ALA A 176 -0.49 9.86 2.10
CA ALA A 176 -0.46 10.80 0.97
C ALA A 176 0.17 12.15 1.35
N MET A 177 -0.11 12.64 2.56
CA MET A 177 0.50 13.85 3.09
C MET A 177 1.99 13.66 3.37
N GLY A 178 2.40 12.52 3.96
CA GLY A 178 3.82 12.19 4.15
C GLY A 178 4.61 12.23 2.84
N GLY A 179 4.08 11.63 1.77
CA GLY A 179 4.70 11.66 0.44
C GLY A 179 4.68 13.04 -0.23
N THR A 180 3.76 13.92 0.15
CA THR A 180 3.75 15.31 -0.33
C THR A 180 4.77 16.16 0.41
N LEU A 181 4.94 15.95 1.72
CA LEU A 181 5.90 16.67 2.56
C LEU A 181 7.36 16.40 2.16
N THR A 182 7.67 15.25 1.57
CA THR A 182 9.02 15.01 1.01
C THR A 182 9.37 15.96 -0.13
N ARG A 183 8.38 16.45 -0.89
CA ARG A 183 8.60 17.45 -1.94
C ARG A 183 8.95 18.83 -1.39
N PHE A 184 8.63 19.08 -0.12
CA PHE A 184 9.00 20.29 0.61
C PHE A 184 10.29 20.12 1.43
N GLY A 185 11.04 19.04 1.20
CA GLY A 185 12.31 18.76 1.90
C GLY A 185 12.16 18.09 3.27
N LEU A 186 10.94 17.74 3.69
CA LEU A 186 10.67 17.08 4.98
C LEU A 186 10.66 15.56 4.83
N THR A 187 11.79 14.98 4.43
CA THR A 187 11.95 13.54 4.18
C THR A 187 11.85 12.69 5.45
N ASP A 188 12.22 13.25 6.60
CA ASP A 188 12.25 12.54 7.89
C ASP A 188 10.85 12.20 8.43
N ILE A 189 9.82 12.87 7.94
CA ILE A 189 8.43 12.65 8.36
C ILE A 189 7.82 11.43 7.65
N LEU A 190 8.33 11.08 6.46
CA LEU A 190 7.75 10.03 5.63
C LEU A 190 7.65 8.66 6.35
N PRO A 191 8.70 8.15 7.04
CA PRO A 191 8.63 6.85 7.71
C PRO A 191 7.62 6.84 8.86
N LEU A 192 7.49 7.97 9.57
CA LEU A 192 6.52 8.15 10.64
C LEU A 192 5.10 8.17 10.09
N ALA A 193 4.83 8.99 9.07
CA ALA A 193 3.54 9.04 8.39
C ALA A 193 3.15 7.67 7.83
N ASN A 194 4.12 6.95 7.25
CA ASN A 194 3.95 5.60 6.74
C ASN A 194 3.57 4.61 7.84
N SER A 195 4.23 4.67 9.01
CA SER A 195 3.96 3.77 10.14
C SER A 195 2.58 4.01 10.76
N VAL A 196 2.22 5.28 10.98
CA VAL A 196 0.92 5.66 11.52
C VAL A 196 -0.19 5.31 10.52
N GLY A 197 -0.03 5.73 9.26
CA GLY A 197 -1.03 5.54 8.23
C GLY A 197 -1.31 4.07 7.95
N ILE A 198 -0.27 3.23 7.83
CA ILE A 198 -0.45 1.79 7.55
C ILE A 198 -1.11 1.06 8.73
N THR A 199 -0.86 1.51 9.97
CA THR A 199 -1.55 1.02 11.17
C THR A 199 -3.04 1.31 11.11
N LEU A 200 -3.42 2.55 10.78
CA LEU A 200 -4.84 2.92 10.70
C LEU A 200 -5.56 2.20 9.56
N ILE A 201 -4.89 2.03 8.41
CA ILE A 201 -5.42 1.23 7.29
C ILE A 201 -5.64 -0.21 7.73
N PHE A 202 -4.66 -0.84 8.39
CA PHE A 202 -4.78 -2.21 8.87
C PHE A 202 -5.89 -2.36 9.92
N TYR A 203 -6.03 -1.39 10.82
CA TYR A 203 -7.08 -1.36 11.81
C TYR A 203 -8.46 -1.30 11.14
N GLY A 204 -8.65 -0.39 10.17
CA GLY A 204 -9.89 -0.30 9.42
C GLY A 204 -10.19 -1.57 8.59
N TYR A 205 -9.19 -2.16 7.94
CA TYR A 205 -9.31 -3.46 7.29
C TYR A 205 -9.77 -4.55 8.28
N SER A 206 -9.17 -4.60 9.47
CA SER A 206 -9.49 -5.60 10.50
C SER A 206 -10.90 -5.44 11.04
N LEU A 207 -11.45 -4.22 11.09
CA LEU A 207 -12.85 -3.97 11.40
C LEU A 207 -13.78 -4.49 10.30
N ALA A 208 -13.45 -4.28 9.02
CA ALA A 208 -14.23 -4.74 7.89
C ALA A 208 -14.17 -6.27 7.67
N ALA A 209 -13.07 -6.91 8.08
CA ALA A 209 -12.82 -8.34 7.88
C ALA A 209 -13.56 -9.26 8.87
N LYS A 210 -14.13 -8.70 9.95
CA LYS A 210 -14.92 -9.44 10.94
C LYS A 210 -16.28 -9.87 10.34
N PRO A 211 -16.73 -11.11 10.58
CA PRO A 211 -18.11 -11.50 10.25
C PRO A 211 -19.10 -10.56 10.95
N ALA A 212 -20.19 -10.19 10.28
CA ALA A 212 -21.30 -9.52 10.97
C ALA A 212 -21.79 -10.45 12.09
N ALA A 213 -21.83 -9.97 13.33
CA ALA A 213 -22.42 -10.73 14.42
C ALA A 213 -23.89 -11.01 14.05
N LEU A 214 -24.30 -12.28 14.11
CA LEU A 214 -25.69 -12.63 13.91
C LEU A 214 -26.52 -11.90 14.98
N PRO A 215 -27.67 -11.28 14.63
CA PRO A 215 -28.55 -10.74 15.64
C PRO A 215 -28.98 -11.89 16.56
N VAL A 216 -28.66 -11.79 17.85
CA VAL A 216 -29.19 -12.69 18.87
C VAL A 216 -30.69 -12.44 18.90
N ASN A 217 -31.47 -13.39 18.41
CA ASN A 217 -32.92 -13.29 18.37
C ASN A 217 -33.44 -13.53 19.79
N THR A 218 -33.57 -12.48 20.60
CA THR A 218 -34.02 -12.54 22.00
C THR A 218 -35.52 -12.80 22.15
N GLN A 219 -36.15 -13.52 21.22
CA GLN A 219 -37.58 -13.86 21.27
C GLN A 219 -37.80 -15.36 21.41
N GLN A 220 -37.42 -15.96 22.54
CA GLN A 220 -38.00 -17.19 23.08
C GLN A 220 -37.81 -17.24 24.60
N ALA A 221 -38.61 -16.47 25.32
CA ALA A 221 -38.91 -16.67 26.74
C ALA A 221 -40.28 -16.02 27.00
N GLY A 222 -41.33 -16.72 26.59
CA GLY A 222 -42.72 -16.45 26.93
C GLY A 222 -43.34 -17.73 27.44
#